data_AF-A0A351BJZ3-F1
#
_entry.id   AF-A0A351BJZ3-F1
#
_cell.length_a   1.000
_cell.length_b   1.000
_cell.length_c   1.000
_cell.angle_alpha   90.00
_cell.angle_beta   90.00
_cell.angle_gamma   90.00
#
_symmetry.space_group_name_H-M   'P 1'
#
loop_
_entity.id
_entity.type
_entity.pdbx_description
1 polymer ?
#
loop_
_entity_poly.entity_id
_entity_poly.type
_entity_poly.pdbx_seq_one_letter_code
_entity_poly.pdbx_strand_id
1 'polypeptide(L)'
;MTRYVIDASVAIKWFLPDVADEANALQALDLFLRLRAAEVSLVQPAHWKAEVASVLARRVPATAAADLDDLNLLEGIQIIDTPLIHHRAVELAIGLSHHLFDTLYHATALENEAVMITVDRRVLARSSGGRHRLTARVPLHLPHRCLCPRPGFPLRAGLRHRGPAPRAGGLPAAGERARRAAAALA
;
A
#
# COMPACT_ATOMS: atom_id res chain seq x y z
N MET A 1 -6.26 10.12 -18.52
CA MET A 1 -6.46 8.74 -18.03
C MET A 1 -6.67 8.78 -16.53
N THR A 2 -7.64 8.06 -15.99
CA THR A 2 -7.93 8.05 -14.55
C THR A 2 -6.97 7.09 -13.84
N ARG A 3 -6.33 7.58 -12.76
CA ARG A 3 -5.43 6.78 -11.91
C ARG A 3 -6.20 6.23 -10.72
N TYR A 4 -5.95 4.98 -10.38
CA TYR A 4 -6.52 4.35 -9.20
C TYR A 4 -5.43 3.82 -8.27
N VAL A 5 -5.72 3.90 -6.97
CA VAL A 5 -5.05 3.09 -5.95
C VAL A 5 -6.03 1.98 -5.59
N ILE A 6 -5.58 0.74 -5.52
CA ILE A 6 -6.46 -0.36 -5.12
C ILE A 6 -5.86 -1.08 -3.94
N ASP A 7 -6.70 -1.36 -2.95
CA ASP A 7 -6.35 -2.24 -1.85
C ASP A 7 -5.97 -3.64 -2.38
N ALA A 8 -5.03 -4.32 -1.72
CA ALA A 8 -4.67 -5.69 -2.02
C ALA A 8 -5.89 -6.61 -2.05
N SER A 9 -6.87 -6.39 -1.16
CA SER A 9 -8.12 -7.15 -1.11
C SER A 9 -8.97 -7.07 -2.40
N VAL A 10 -8.83 -5.99 -3.19
CA VAL A 10 -9.48 -5.87 -4.52
C VAL A 10 -8.73 -6.72 -5.55
N ALA A 11 -7.40 -6.61 -5.56
CA ALA A 11 -6.54 -7.34 -6.51
C ALA A 11 -6.64 -8.85 -6.34
N ILE A 12 -6.80 -9.31 -5.10
CA ILE A 12 -6.97 -10.74 -4.78
C ILE A 12 -8.19 -11.35 -5.46
N LYS A 13 -9.24 -10.57 -5.74
CA LYS A 13 -10.42 -11.06 -6.46
C LYS A 13 -10.13 -11.46 -7.90
N TRP A 14 -9.01 -11.02 -8.49
CA TRP A 14 -8.61 -11.43 -9.84
C TRP A 14 -8.08 -12.87 -9.88
N PHE A 15 -7.54 -13.36 -8.77
CA PHE A 15 -6.94 -14.69 -8.66
C PHE A 15 -7.84 -15.69 -7.94
N LEU A 16 -8.73 -15.20 -7.06
CA LEU A 16 -9.61 -16.03 -6.23
C LEU A 16 -11.10 -15.76 -6.52
N PRO A 17 -11.60 -16.05 -7.74
CA PRO A 17 -13.00 -15.77 -8.10
C PRO A 17 -13.99 -16.57 -7.23
N ASP A 18 -13.64 -17.79 -6.81
CA ASP A 18 -14.53 -18.70 -6.07
C ASP A 18 -14.56 -18.47 -4.55
N VAL A 19 -13.57 -17.74 -4.01
CA VAL A 19 -13.45 -17.46 -2.55
C VAL A 19 -13.87 -16.03 -2.21
N ALA A 20 -13.95 -15.17 -3.21
CA ALA A 20 -14.50 -13.85 -3.09
C ALA A 20 -16.02 -13.97 -2.97
N ASP A 21 -16.61 -13.51 -1.87
CA ASP A 21 -18.04 -13.15 -1.84
C ASP A 21 -18.41 -12.51 -3.19
N GLU A 22 -19.47 -13.01 -3.87
CA GLU A 22 -19.91 -12.50 -5.18
C GLU A 22 -20.02 -10.96 -5.19
N ALA A 23 -20.30 -10.39 -4.02
CA ALA A 23 -20.21 -8.97 -3.76
C ALA A 23 -18.83 -8.40 -4.17
N ASN A 24 -18.84 -7.55 -5.18
CA ASN A 24 -17.69 -6.82 -5.72
C ASN A 24 -16.73 -7.62 -6.61
N ALA A 25 -16.98 -8.92 -6.87
CA ALA A 25 -16.13 -9.72 -7.78
C ALA A 25 -16.23 -9.21 -9.23
N LEU A 26 -17.45 -8.95 -9.70
CA LEU A 26 -17.67 -8.38 -11.04
C LEU A 26 -17.04 -6.99 -11.20
N GLN A 27 -17.09 -6.16 -10.17
CA GLN A 27 -16.47 -4.82 -10.18
C GLN A 27 -14.94 -4.90 -10.19
N ALA A 28 -14.36 -5.86 -9.47
CA ALA A 28 -12.91 -6.09 -9.52
C ALA A 28 -12.49 -6.59 -10.90
N LEU A 29 -13.28 -7.47 -11.52
CA LEU A 29 -13.06 -7.96 -12.88
C LEU A 29 -13.20 -6.84 -13.92
N ASP A 30 -14.21 -5.98 -13.83
CA ASP A 30 -14.36 -4.80 -14.71
C ASP A 30 -13.12 -3.90 -14.64
N LEU A 31 -12.64 -3.61 -13.43
CA LEU A 31 -11.42 -2.81 -13.24
C LEU A 31 -10.19 -3.49 -13.88
N PHE A 32 -10.06 -4.81 -13.74
CA PHE A 32 -8.99 -5.58 -14.36
C PHE A 32 -9.06 -5.50 -15.89
N LEU A 33 -10.24 -5.69 -16.48
CA LEU A 33 -10.43 -5.60 -17.94
C LEU A 33 -10.09 -4.20 -18.47
N ARG A 34 -10.49 -3.15 -17.75
CA ARG A 34 -10.18 -1.76 -18.10
C ARG A 34 -8.69 -1.45 -17.96
N LEU A 35 -7.99 -2.06 -17.00
CA LEU A 35 -6.54 -1.97 -16.87
C LEU A 35 -5.85 -2.64 -18.07
N ARG A 36 -6.29 -3.84 -18.44
CA ARG A 36 -5.78 -4.59 -19.60
C ARG A 36 -6.02 -3.88 -20.93
N ALA A 37 -7.12 -3.13 -21.03
CA ALA A 37 -7.44 -2.29 -22.18
C ALA A 37 -6.71 -0.93 -22.16
N ALA A 38 -5.84 -0.68 -21.18
CA ALA A 38 -5.16 0.59 -20.95
C ALA A 38 -6.14 1.79 -20.91
N GLU A 39 -7.34 1.60 -20.36
CA GLU A 39 -8.30 2.69 -20.12
C GLU A 39 -8.07 3.38 -18.77
N VAL A 40 -7.46 2.64 -17.85
CA VAL A 40 -7.12 3.07 -16.49
C VAL A 40 -5.69 2.67 -16.19
N SER A 41 -5.07 3.34 -15.21
CA SER A 41 -3.77 2.96 -14.69
C SER A 41 -3.79 2.89 -13.17
N LEU A 42 -2.96 2.03 -12.60
CA LEU A 42 -2.82 1.86 -11.16
C LEU A 42 -1.54 2.53 -10.65
N VAL A 43 -1.64 3.19 -9.51
CA VAL A 43 -0.48 3.68 -8.73
C VAL A 43 -0.60 3.09 -7.34
N GLN A 44 0.37 2.30 -6.89
CA GLN A 44 0.27 1.53 -5.65
C GLN A 44 1.42 1.83 -4.71
N PRO A 45 1.22 1.75 -3.39
CA PRO A 45 2.31 1.86 -2.44
C PRO A 45 3.24 0.64 -2.52
N ALA A 46 4.50 0.82 -2.08
CA ALA A 46 5.55 -0.21 -2.14
C ALA A 46 5.15 -1.58 -1.56
N HIS A 47 4.34 -1.59 -0.51
CA HIS A 47 3.93 -2.81 0.20
C HIS A 47 2.78 -3.56 -0.46
N TRP A 48 2.08 -2.99 -1.45
CA TRP A 48 0.88 -3.59 -2.06
C TRP A 48 1.14 -4.99 -2.63
N LYS A 49 2.22 -5.17 -3.40
CA LYS A 49 2.58 -6.49 -3.95
C LYS A 49 2.87 -7.52 -2.85
N ALA A 50 3.52 -7.09 -1.77
CA ALA A 50 3.80 -7.98 -0.64
C ALA A 50 2.51 -8.41 0.07
N GLU A 51 1.54 -7.50 0.22
CA GLU A 51 0.22 -7.84 0.76
C GLU A 51 -0.52 -8.84 -0.14
N VAL A 52 -0.57 -8.60 -1.46
CA VAL A 52 -1.17 -9.54 -2.41
C VAL A 52 -0.49 -10.91 -2.33
N ALA A 53 0.83 -10.96 -2.42
CA ALA A 53 1.62 -12.19 -2.32
C ALA A 53 1.36 -12.94 -1.01
N SER A 54 1.23 -12.24 0.12
CA SER A 54 0.95 -12.86 1.42
C SER A 54 -0.40 -13.57 1.46
N VAL A 55 -1.41 -13.03 0.78
CA VAL A 55 -2.74 -13.64 0.70
C VAL A 55 -2.73 -14.83 -0.25
N LEU A 56 -2.08 -14.72 -1.41
CA LEU A 56 -1.92 -15.82 -2.35
C LEU A 56 -1.20 -17.01 -1.69
N ALA A 57 -0.06 -16.76 -1.04
CA ALA A 57 0.72 -17.79 -0.36
C ALA A 57 -0.09 -18.53 0.73
N ARG A 58 -1.01 -17.82 1.41
CA ARG A 58 -1.87 -18.41 2.44
C ARG A 58 -3.08 -19.16 1.87
N ARG A 59 -3.67 -18.67 0.78
CA ARG A 59 -4.97 -19.15 0.26
C ARG A 59 -4.82 -20.18 -0.84
N VAL A 60 -3.85 -20.01 -1.72
CA VAL A 60 -3.59 -20.84 -2.89
C VAL A 60 -2.09 -21.13 -3.01
N PRO A 61 -1.45 -21.75 -2.00
CA PRO A 61 0.01 -21.95 -1.98
C PRO A 61 0.55 -22.69 -3.20
N ALA A 62 -0.26 -23.56 -3.82
CA ALA A 62 0.14 -24.32 -5.00
C ALA A 62 0.33 -23.46 -6.27
N THR A 63 -0.42 -22.36 -6.41
CA THR A 63 -0.36 -21.47 -7.58
C THR A 63 0.23 -20.10 -7.27
N ALA A 64 0.41 -19.75 -5.99
CA ALA A 64 0.77 -18.41 -5.52
C ALA A 64 1.99 -17.78 -6.22
N ALA A 65 3.03 -18.58 -6.52
CA ALA A 65 4.21 -18.08 -7.22
C ALA A 65 3.89 -17.69 -8.67
N ALA A 66 3.16 -18.56 -9.39
CA ALA A 66 2.73 -18.30 -10.76
C ALA A 66 1.74 -17.12 -10.83
N ASP A 67 0.79 -17.05 -9.89
CA ASP A 67 -0.16 -15.93 -9.79
C ASP A 67 0.56 -14.58 -9.54
N LEU A 68 1.63 -14.60 -8.74
CA LEU A 68 2.46 -13.41 -8.50
C LEU A 68 3.28 -13.02 -9.75
N ASP A 69 3.77 -14.00 -10.50
CA ASP A 69 4.45 -13.75 -11.78
C ASP A 69 3.48 -13.13 -12.79
N ASP A 70 2.26 -13.65 -12.90
CA ASP A 70 1.19 -13.07 -13.72
C ASP A 70 0.87 -11.63 -13.31
N LEU A 71 0.80 -11.34 -12.01
CA LEU A 71 0.64 -9.98 -11.49
C LEU A 71 1.79 -9.05 -11.92
N ASN A 72 3.02 -9.56 -11.94
CA ASN A 72 4.20 -8.79 -12.32
C ASN A 72 4.26 -8.48 -13.82
N LEU A 73 3.60 -9.29 -14.65
CA LEU A 73 3.49 -9.09 -16.09
C LEU A 73 2.40 -8.07 -16.48
N LEU A 74 1.57 -7.63 -15.54
CA LEU A 74 0.54 -6.63 -15.81
C LEU A 74 1.15 -5.24 -16.06
N GLU A 75 0.87 -4.71 -17.25
CA GLU A 75 1.18 -3.33 -17.59
C GLU A 75 0.21 -2.35 -16.92
N GLY A 76 0.60 -1.07 -16.86
CA GLY A 76 -0.24 -0.01 -16.30
C GLY A 76 -0.29 0.03 -14.77
N ILE A 77 0.56 -0.75 -14.07
CA ILE A 77 0.71 -0.71 -12.61
C ILE A 77 2.06 -0.08 -12.25
N GLN A 78 2.03 1.08 -11.61
CA GLN A 78 3.21 1.75 -11.09
C GLN A 78 3.30 1.59 -9.57
N ILE A 79 4.43 1.09 -9.07
CA ILE A 79 4.72 1.08 -7.64
C ILE A 79 5.44 2.37 -7.25
N ILE A 80 4.88 3.11 -6.30
CA ILE A 80 5.44 4.35 -5.76
C ILE A 80 6.08 4.06 -4.42
N ASP A 81 7.41 4.18 -4.39
CA ASP A 81 8.22 4.10 -3.19
C ASP A 81 9.06 5.39 -3.07
N THR A 82 8.47 6.41 -2.47
CA THR A 82 9.17 7.69 -2.24
C THR A 82 9.05 8.11 -0.78
N PRO A 83 10.04 8.86 -0.24
CA PRO A 83 9.96 9.41 1.11
C PRO A 83 8.74 10.30 1.33
N LEU A 84 8.25 10.97 0.27
CA LEU A 84 7.06 11.82 0.31
C LEU A 84 5.81 11.02 0.70
N ILE A 85 5.60 9.84 0.10
CA ILE A 85 4.47 8.96 0.45
C ILE A 85 4.55 8.53 1.92
N HIS A 86 5.73 8.13 2.39
CA HIS A 86 5.93 7.68 3.77
C HIS A 86 5.68 8.82 4.77
N HIS A 87 6.20 10.01 4.49
CA HIS A 87 5.97 11.19 5.33
C HIS A 87 4.47 11.50 5.44
N ARG A 88 3.76 11.54 4.30
CA ARG A 88 2.31 11.76 4.28
C ARG A 88 1.56 10.65 5.03
N ALA A 89 1.93 9.39 4.84
CA ALA A 89 1.29 8.27 5.52
C ALA A 89 1.44 8.35 7.04
N VAL A 90 2.61 8.77 7.55
CA VAL A 90 2.84 9.01 8.98
C VAL A 90 1.97 10.15 9.50
N GLU A 91 1.90 11.28 8.77
CA GLU A 91 1.01 12.40 9.12
C GLU A 91 -0.46 11.93 9.25
N LEU A 92 -0.93 11.16 8.27
CA LEU A 92 -2.29 10.61 8.25
C LEU A 92 -2.50 9.60 9.38
N ALA A 93 -1.53 8.71 9.64
CA ALA A 93 -1.65 7.68 10.67
C ALA A 93 -1.81 8.31 12.06
N ILE A 94 -1.00 9.33 12.36
CA ILE A 94 -1.09 10.08 13.62
C ILE A 94 -2.40 10.87 13.68
N GLY A 95 -2.73 11.64 12.64
CA GLY A 95 -3.89 12.52 12.63
C GLY A 95 -5.23 11.78 12.70
N LEU A 96 -5.29 10.58 12.12
CA LEU A 96 -6.50 9.75 12.08
C LEU A 96 -6.50 8.63 13.13
N SER A 97 -5.39 8.44 13.86
CA SER A 97 -5.19 7.27 14.73
C SER A 97 -5.40 5.94 13.99
N HIS A 98 -4.87 5.85 12.76
CA HIS A 98 -5.01 4.71 11.85
C HIS A 98 -3.68 3.95 11.67
N HIS A 99 -3.77 2.70 11.20
CA HIS A 99 -2.59 1.89 10.93
C HIS A 99 -1.78 2.45 9.75
N LEU A 100 -0.44 2.43 9.83
CA LEU A 100 0.42 3.02 8.80
C LEU A 100 0.22 2.37 7.42
N PHE A 101 0.07 1.04 7.35
CA PHE A 101 -0.19 0.35 6.09
C PHE A 101 -1.49 0.81 5.42
N ASP A 102 -2.57 1.00 6.18
CA ASP A 102 -3.82 1.56 5.65
C ASP A 102 -3.61 2.99 5.13
N THR A 103 -2.85 3.82 5.87
CA THR A 103 -2.61 5.20 5.46
C THR A 103 -1.61 5.35 4.31
N LEU A 104 -0.80 4.34 4.01
CA LEU A 104 0.05 4.34 2.81
C LEU A 104 -0.79 4.33 1.53
N TYR A 105 -1.91 3.59 1.50
CA TYR A 105 -2.85 3.66 0.37
C TYR A 105 -3.46 5.05 0.19
N HIS A 106 -3.88 5.67 1.30
CA HIS A 106 -4.42 7.03 1.28
C HIS A 106 -3.37 8.07 0.86
N ALA A 107 -2.14 7.96 1.35
CA ALA A 107 -1.04 8.83 0.98
C ALA A 107 -0.70 8.69 -0.52
N THR A 108 -0.60 7.47 -1.03
CA THR A 108 -0.40 7.23 -2.48
C THR A 108 -1.52 7.83 -3.30
N ALA A 109 -2.78 7.72 -2.87
CA ALA A 109 -3.91 8.28 -3.59
C ALA A 109 -3.86 9.80 -3.64
N LEU A 110 -3.60 10.45 -2.50
CA LEU A 110 -3.55 11.91 -2.39
C LEU A 110 -2.39 12.51 -3.19
N GLU A 111 -1.19 11.95 -3.06
CA GLU A 111 0.02 12.52 -3.70
C GLU A 111 0.08 12.24 -5.21
N ASN A 112 -0.75 11.34 -5.74
CA ASN A 112 -0.79 11.00 -7.16
C ASN A 112 -2.11 11.36 -7.85
N GLU A 113 -2.98 12.12 -7.18
CA GLU A 113 -4.31 12.52 -7.66
C GLU A 113 -5.13 11.30 -8.15
N ALA A 114 -5.02 10.19 -7.43
CA ALA A 114 -5.62 8.91 -7.78
C ALA A 114 -6.85 8.60 -6.91
N VAL A 115 -7.77 7.83 -7.47
CA VAL A 115 -8.98 7.38 -6.77
C VAL A 115 -8.71 6.06 -6.05
N MET A 116 -8.90 6.02 -4.74
CA MET A 116 -8.73 4.79 -3.96
C MET A 116 -9.97 3.89 -4.04
N ILE A 117 -9.76 2.60 -4.30
CA ILE A 117 -10.77 1.54 -4.29
C ILE A 117 -10.40 0.52 -3.22
N THR A 118 -11.32 0.22 -2.31
CA THR A 118 -11.16 -0.82 -1.27
C THR A 118 -12.49 -1.53 -1.03
N VAL A 119 -12.42 -2.78 -0.56
CA VAL A 119 -13.59 -3.57 -0.14
C VAL A 119 -13.76 -3.60 1.39
N ASP A 120 -12.83 -3.04 2.16
CA ASP A 120 -12.92 -3.00 3.62
C ASP A 120 -13.76 -1.82 4.11
N ARG A 121 -15.00 -2.10 4.53
CA ARG A 121 -15.91 -1.10 5.10
C ARG A 121 -15.37 -0.46 6.40
N ARG A 122 -14.45 -1.10 7.13
CA ARG A 122 -13.87 -0.57 8.38
C ARG A 122 -12.90 0.58 8.13
N VAL A 123 -12.15 0.53 7.04
CA VAL A 123 -11.29 1.64 6.56
C VAL A 123 -12.13 2.88 6.21
N LEU A 124 -13.38 2.68 5.84
CA LEU A 124 -14.30 3.74 5.40
C LEU A 124 -15.18 4.30 6.51
N ALA A 125 -15.44 3.53 7.57
CA ALA A 125 -16.21 4.00 8.72
C ALA A 125 -15.39 4.91 9.66
N ARG A 126 -14.06 4.75 9.70
CA ARG A 126 -13.19 5.43 10.67
C ARG A 126 -12.52 6.71 10.16
N SER A 127 -12.51 6.93 8.84
CA SER A 127 -12.01 8.15 8.19
C SER A 127 -12.97 9.35 8.24
N SER A 128 -13.89 9.36 9.22
CA SER A 128 -14.99 10.31 9.37
C SER A 128 -14.53 11.68 9.91
N GLY A 129 -13.70 12.36 9.12
CA GLY A 129 -13.27 13.75 9.33
C GLY A 129 -12.89 14.47 8.02
N GLY A 130 -12.85 13.76 6.90
CA GLY A 130 -12.65 14.30 5.55
C GLY A 130 -13.43 13.46 4.53
N ARG A 131 -14.03 14.12 3.55
CA ARG A 131 -15.00 13.59 2.57
C ARG A 131 -14.56 12.31 1.82
N HIS A 132 -14.70 11.10 2.35
CA HIS A 132 -14.54 9.89 1.54
C HIS A 132 -15.50 8.79 2.00
N ARG A 133 -16.65 8.67 1.29
CA ARG A 133 -17.62 7.58 1.43
C ARG A 133 -17.49 6.65 0.21
N LEU A 134 -17.47 5.35 0.45
CA LEU A 134 -17.57 4.28 -0.55
C LEU A 134 -18.66 4.59 -1.58
N THR A 135 -18.29 4.78 -2.84
CA THR A 135 -19.05 4.35 -4.03
C THR A 135 -18.23 4.69 -5.27
N ALA A 136 -18.22 3.78 -6.23
CA ALA A 136 -17.71 4.09 -7.56
C ALA A 136 -18.43 5.34 -8.12
N ARG A 137 -17.62 6.27 -8.67
CA ARG A 137 -17.90 7.40 -9.59
C ARG A 137 -18.05 8.86 -9.06
N VAL A 138 -17.07 9.66 -9.52
CA VAL A 138 -17.19 10.97 -10.25
C VAL A 138 -17.50 12.22 -9.39
N PRO A 139 -17.21 13.44 -9.90
CA PRO A 139 -16.02 14.26 -9.66
C PRO A 139 -16.27 15.37 -8.62
N LEU A 140 -15.32 15.68 -7.74
CA LEU A 140 -15.47 16.89 -6.93
C LEU A 140 -14.96 18.11 -7.69
N HIS A 141 -15.91 18.86 -8.25
CA HIS A 141 -15.72 20.26 -8.60
C HIS A 141 -15.86 21.12 -7.32
N LEU A 142 -14.95 22.10 -7.18
CA LEU A 142 -15.01 23.36 -6.40
C LEU A 142 -14.86 23.32 -4.85
N PRO A 143 -14.51 24.44 -4.18
CA PRO A 143 -13.73 25.64 -4.55
C PRO A 143 -12.56 25.91 -3.56
N HIS A 144 -11.83 27.00 -3.82
CA HIS A 144 -10.68 27.51 -3.07
C HIS A 144 -10.82 27.65 -1.54
N ARG A 145 -9.63 27.65 -0.89
CA ARG A 145 -9.27 28.22 0.42
C ARG A 145 -9.68 27.44 1.68
N CYS A 146 -8.67 26.85 2.31
CA CYS A 146 -8.33 27.18 3.70
C CYS A 146 -6.80 27.20 3.85
N LEU A 147 -6.26 28.41 3.93
CA LEU A 147 -4.97 28.68 4.53
C LEU A 147 -5.03 28.31 6.02
N CYS A 148 -4.07 27.54 6.50
CA CYS A 148 -3.57 27.66 7.86
C CYS A 148 -2.05 27.80 7.80
N PRO A 149 -1.46 28.89 8.32
CA PRO A 149 -0.01 29.08 8.37
C PRO A 149 0.57 28.19 9.47
N ARG A 150 1.66 27.46 9.20
CA ARG A 150 2.45 26.81 10.26
C ARG A 150 3.58 27.76 10.70
N PRO A 151 3.59 28.25 11.95
CA PRO A 151 4.77 28.86 12.54
C PRO A 151 5.70 27.79 13.12
N GLY A 152 7.00 27.98 12.91
CA GLY A 152 8.06 27.59 13.84
C GLY A 152 8.27 26.09 14.10
N PHE A 153 9.16 25.46 13.34
CA PHE A 153 9.90 24.30 13.83
C PHE A 153 11.37 24.72 13.98
N PRO A 154 11.90 24.90 15.21
CA PRO A 154 13.33 25.14 15.39
C PRO A 154 14.09 23.83 15.17
N LEU A 155 15.05 23.87 14.24
CA LEU A 155 16.09 22.85 14.10
C LEU A 155 16.89 22.79 15.41
N ARG A 156 16.66 21.76 16.23
CA ARG A 156 17.56 21.46 17.35
C ARG A 156 18.80 20.74 16.83
N ALA A 157 19.86 21.53 16.72
CA ALA A 157 21.23 21.05 16.80
C ALA A 157 21.50 20.42 18.18
N GLY A 158 22.34 19.37 18.19
CA GLY A 158 23.15 19.01 19.36
C GLY A 158 22.61 17.89 20.25
N LEU A 159 23.04 16.66 19.99
CA LEU A 159 23.31 15.68 21.05
C LEU A 159 24.69 15.05 20.80
N ARG A 160 25.72 15.66 21.42
CA ARG A 160 26.95 14.97 21.80
C ARG A 160 26.94 14.84 23.32
N HIS A 161 27.05 13.61 23.81
CA HIS A 161 27.72 13.18 25.05
C HIS A 161 27.56 11.64 25.12
N ARG A 162 28.52 10.86 24.60
CA ARG A 162 29.63 10.21 25.34
C ARG A 162 29.19 9.52 26.65
N GLY A 163 28.92 8.21 26.55
CA GLY A 163 29.04 7.21 27.61
C GLY A 163 30.01 6.10 27.16
N PRO A 164 30.64 5.34 28.07
CA PRO A 164 31.85 4.57 27.78
C PRO A 164 31.56 3.26 27.04
N ALA A 165 32.56 2.82 26.26
CA ALA A 165 32.54 1.60 25.45
C ALA A 165 32.55 0.31 26.31
N PRO A 166 31.77 -0.71 25.95
CA PRO A 166 32.04 -2.08 26.39
C PRO A 166 33.11 -2.74 25.49
N ARG A 167 34.06 -3.43 26.11
CA ARG A 167 35.10 -4.22 25.42
C ARG A 167 34.55 -5.57 24.94
N ALA A 168 34.88 -5.86 23.68
CA ALA A 168 35.15 -7.15 23.04
C ALA A 168 34.30 -8.39 23.39
N GLY A 169 33.43 -8.77 22.45
CA GLY A 169 33.02 -10.16 22.18
C GLY A 169 32.90 -10.33 20.67
N GLY A 170 33.69 -11.22 20.08
CA GLY A 170 33.79 -11.40 18.63
C GLY A 170 32.49 -11.87 17.97
N LEU A 171 32.17 -11.26 16.83
CA LEU A 171 31.16 -11.72 15.87
C LEU A 171 31.79 -12.73 14.90
N PRO A 172 31.14 -13.86 14.60
CA PRO A 172 31.29 -14.52 13.32
C PRO A 172 30.08 -14.26 12.41
N ALA A 173 30.42 -13.69 11.24
CA ALA A 173 29.84 -13.84 9.91
C ALA A 173 28.31 -14.07 9.74
N ALA A 174 27.64 -13.04 9.20
CA ALA A 174 26.25 -13.05 8.72
C ALA A 174 26.02 -13.85 7.41
N GLY A 175 26.77 -14.92 7.15
CA GLY A 175 26.76 -15.63 5.86
C GLY A 175 26.00 -16.96 5.79
N GLU A 176 25.64 -17.57 6.93
CA GLU A 176 25.29 -19.01 6.95
C GLU A 176 23.80 -19.32 7.17
N ARG A 177 23.03 -18.37 7.73
CA ARG A 177 21.58 -18.56 7.98
C ARG A 177 20.72 -18.48 6.71
N ALA A 178 21.10 -17.64 5.74
CA ALA A 178 20.40 -17.55 4.46
C ALA A 178 20.57 -18.82 3.61
N ARG A 179 21.72 -19.51 3.73
CA ARG A 179 22.00 -20.75 2.98
C ARG A 179 21.25 -21.96 3.55
N ARG A 180 20.97 -22.00 4.86
CA ARG A 180 20.20 -23.09 5.49
C ARG A 180 18.70 -23.04 5.19
N ALA A 181 18.12 -21.86 4.94
CA ALA A 181 16.71 -21.75 4.56
C ALA A 181 16.41 -22.30 3.15
N ALA A 182 17.39 -22.25 2.24
CA ALA A 182 17.26 -22.76 0.87
C ALA A 182 17.44 -24.29 0.75
N ALA A 183 18.08 -24.96 1.72
CA ALA A 183 18.38 -26.39 1.66
C ALA A 183 17.32 -27.29 2.34
N ALA A 184 16.35 -26.71 3.05
CA ALA A 184 15.27 -27.44 3.73
C ALA A 184 13.96 -27.50 2.90
N LEU A 185 13.98 -27.03 1.65
CA LEU A 185 12.88 -27.08 0.68
C LEU A 185 13.22 -28.00 -0.52
N ALA A 186 14.01 -29.04 -0.28
CA ALA A 186 14.23 -30.17 -1.21
C ALA A 186 13.63 -31.45 -0.62
#